data_AF-A0A7W0SD07-F1
#
_entry.id   AF-A0A7W0SD07-F1
#
_cell.length_a   1.000
_cell.length_b   1.000
_cell.length_c   1.000
_cell.angle_alpha   90.00
_cell.angle_beta   90.00
_cell.angle_gamma   90.00
#
_symmetry.space_group_name_H-M   'P 1'
#
loop_
_entity.id
_entity.type
_entity.pdbx_description
1 polymer ?
#
loop_
_entity_poly.entity_id
_entity_poly.type
_entity_poly.pdbx_seq_one_letter_code
_entity_poly.pdbx_strand_id
1 'polypeptide(L)' 'MDSQGCAKAHYDGRQIVLDEPLELLPDTPLIVTVLSTTADERAAWNQFSASALTRAYGETEPEYTAADLKTE' A
#
# COMPACT_ATOMS: atom_id res chain seq x y z
N MET A 1 22.41 6.32 -1.53
CA MET A 1 21.67 5.66 -0.43
C MET A 1 20.59 4.84 -1.11
N ASP A 2 21.04 3.77 -1.76
CA ASP A 2 20.19 2.93 -2.58
C ASP A 2 19.22 2.24 -1.64
N SER A 3 17.95 2.55 -1.80
CA SER A 3 16.89 1.95 -1.01
C SER A 3 16.89 0.47 -1.36
N GLN A 4 17.36 -0.39 -0.46
CA GLN A 4 17.12 -1.83 -0.56
C GLN A 4 15.62 -2.08 -0.35
N GLY A 5 14.85 -1.76 -1.38
CA GLY A 5 13.44 -2.11 -1.50
C GLY A 5 13.29 -3.52 -2.07
N CYS A 6 12.13 -4.12 -1.86
CA CYS A 6 11.77 -5.37 -2.50
C CYS A 6 11.81 -5.19 -4.03
N ALA A 7 12.55 -6.04 -4.74
CA ALA A 7 12.54 -6.05 -6.20
C ALA A 7 11.16 -6.48 -6.71
N LYS A 8 10.63 -5.76 -7.71
CA LYS A 8 9.38 -6.14 -8.34
C LYS A 8 9.62 -7.23 -9.38
N ALA A 9 8.64 -8.12 -9.49
CA ALA A 9 8.69 -9.23 -10.40
C ALA A 9 7.27 -9.68 -10.74
N HIS A 10 7.12 -10.31 -11.90
CA HIS A 10 5.90 -10.97 -12.32
C HIS A 10 6.14 -12.43 -12.68
N TYR A 11 5.07 -13.23 -12.64
CA TYR A 11 5.09 -14.59 -13.16
C TYR A 11 4.68 -14.56 -14.64
N ASP A 12 5.54 -15.01 -15.54
CA ASP A 12 5.29 -15.01 -16.99
C ASP A 12 4.52 -16.26 -17.48
N GLY A 13 4.05 -17.09 -16.55
CA GLY A 13 3.43 -18.39 -16.85
C GLY A 13 4.41 -19.57 -16.79
N ARG A 14 5.71 -19.31 -16.61
CA ARG A 14 6.76 -20.34 -16.51
C ARG A 14 7.74 -20.07 -15.38
N GLN A 15 8.16 -18.82 -15.18
CA GLN A 15 9.16 -18.41 -14.20
C GLN A 15 8.85 -17.03 -13.61
N ILE A 16 9.53 -16.70 -12.51
CA ILE A 16 9.50 -15.36 -11.92
C ILE A 16 10.51 -14.50 -12.68
N VAL A 17 10.05 -13.39 -13.26
CA VAL A 17 10.87 -12.45 -14.04
C VAL A 17 10.95 -11.15 -13.26
N LEU A 18 12.17 -10.71 -12.97
CA LEU A 18 12.40 -9.40 -12.36
C LEU A 18 12.02 -8.29 -13.36
N ASP A 19 11.24 -7.32 -12.89
CA ASP A 19 10.77 -6.22 -13.73
C ASP A 19 11.90 -5.23 -14.05
N GLU A 20 12.87 -5.13 -13.13
CA GLU A 20 14.08 -4.32 -13.27
C GLU A 20 15.34 -5.20 -13.20
N PRO A 21 16.42 -4.86 -13.92
CA PRO A 21 17.68 -5.57 -13.84
C PRO A 21 18.25 -5.57 -12.41
N LEU A 22 18.61 -6.75 -11.92
CA LEU A 22 19.26 -6.95 -10.63
C LEU A 22 20.39 -7.97 -10.78
N GLU A 23 21.60 -7.61 -10.37
CA GLU A 23 22.71 -8.55 -10.32
C GLU A 23 22.53 -9.51 -9.14
N LEU A 24 22.39 -10.80 -9.46
CA LEU A 24 22.30 -11.88 -8.47
C LEU A 24 23.51 -12.79 -8.65
N LEU A 25 24.27 -12.98 -7.57
CA LEU A 25 25.33 -13.98 -7.55
C LEU A 25 24.73 -15.38 -7.40
N PRO A 26 25.41 -16.43 -7.90
CA PRO A 26 25.02 -17.81 -7.60
C PRO A 26 24.84 -18.03 -6.09
N ASP A 27 23.81 -18.79 -5.71
CA ASP A 27 23.47 -19.13 -4.33
C ASP A 27 23.14 -17.94 -3.41
N THR A 28 22.84 -16.77 -3.98
CA THR A 28 22.31 -15.64 -3.20
C THR A 28 21.00 -16.08 -2.52
N PRO A 29 20.88 -15.98 -1.18
CA PRO A 29 19.65 -16.35 -0.50
C PRO A 29 18.54 -15.36 -0.84
N LEU A 30 17.38 -15.88 -1.26
CA LEU A 30 16.21 -15.08 -1.66
C LEU A 30 15.01 -15.37 -0.76
N ILE A 31 14.24 -14.33 -0.46
CA ILE A 31 12.89 -14.45 0.12
C ILE A 31 11.90 -14.08 -0.98
N VAL A 32 11.02 -15.01 -1.34
CA VAL A 32 9.98 -14.77 -2.35
C VAL A 32 8.65 -14.56 -1.65
N THR A 33 8.03 -13.41 -1.89
CA THR A 33 6.67 -13.11 -1.45
C THR A 33 5.75 -13.04 -2.66
N VAL A 34 4.77 -13.94 -2.73
CA VAL A 34 3.74 -13.91 -3.77
C VAL A 34 2.59 -13.04 -3.29
N LEU A 35 2.35 -11.93 -3.99
CA LEU A 35 1.26 -11.03 -3.68
C LEU A 35 -0.06 -11.60 -4.20
N SER A 36 -1.07 -11.69 -3.34
CA SER A 36 -2.41 -12.10 -3.75
C SER A 36 -2.99 -11.11 -4.76
N THR A 37 -3.54 -11.63 -5.85
CA THR A 37 -4.21 -10.84 -6.90
C THR A 37 -5.65 -10.50 -6.53
N THR A 38 -6.09 -10.71 -5.29
CA THR A 38 -7.42 -10.36 -4.80
C THR A 38 -7.54 -8.84 -4.73
N ALA A 39 -7.71 -8.23 -5.91
CA ALA A 39 -8.09 -6.83 -6.09
C ALA A 39 -9.37 -6.50 -5.30
N ASP A 40 -10.16 -7.52 -4.98
CA ASP A 40 -11.42 -7.42 -4.25
C ASP A 40 -11.24 -6.86 -2.83
N GLU A 41 -10.24 -7.32 -2.07
CA GLU A 41 -9.99 -6.78 -0.73
C GLU A 41 -9.47 -5.35 -0.79
N ARG A 42 -8.54 -5.07 -1.69
CA ARG A 42 -7.99 -3.71 -1.89
C ARG A 42 -9.11 -2.73 -2.30
N ALA A 43 -9.99 -3.15 -3.20
CA ALA A 43 -11.13 -2.36 -3.64
C ALA A 43 -12.14 -2.15 -2.50
N ALA A 44 -12.46 -3.20 -1.74
CA ALA A 44 -13.33 -3.12 -0.57
C ALA A 44 -12.76 -2.16 0.50
N TRP A 45 -11.46 -2.26 0.78
CA TRP A 45 -10.77 -1.35 1.70
C TRP A 45 -10.77 0.10 1.19
N ASN A 46 -10.57 0.31 -0.10
CA ASN A 46 -10.63 1.64 -0.71
C ASN A 46 -12.06 2.23 -0.60
N GLN A 47 -13.08 1.43 -0.91
CA GLN A 47 -14.48 1.86 -0.82
C GLN A 47 -14.88 2.18 0.62
N PHE A 48 -14.48 1.34 1.57
CA PHE A 48 -14.71 1.55 3.00
C PHE A 48 -14.05 2.84 3.48
N SER A 49 -12.77 3.04 3.12
CA SER A 49 -12.02 4.24 3.49
C SER A 49 -12.63 5.51 2.90
N ALA A 50 -13.05 5.48 1.63
CA ALA A 50 -13.72 6.59 0.98
C ALA A 50 -15.04 6.95 1.68
N SER A 51 -15.84 5.94 2.04
CA SER A 51 -17.11 6.13 2.76
C SER A 51 -16.89 6.74 4.15
N ALA A 52 -15.86 6.28 4.87
CA ALA A 52 -15.49 6.83 6.17
C ALA A 52 -15.01 8.29 6.05
N LEU A 53 -14.24 8.61 5.00
CA LEU A 53 -13.77 9.96 4.73
C LEU A 53 -14.94 10.91 4.43
N THR A 54 -15.88 10.51 3.57
CA THR A 54 -17.10 11.29 3.29
C THR A 54 -17.93 11.52 4.55
N ARG A 55 -18.00 10.55 5.46
CA ARG A 55 -18.70 10.73 6.74
C ARG A 55 -17.99 11.74 7.66
N ALA A 56 -16.66 11.70 7.72
CA ALA A 56 -15.90 12.59 8.60
C ALA A 56 -16.04 14.06 8.21
N TYR A 57 -16.12 14.33 6.91
CA TYR A 57 -16.27 15.67 6.31
C TYR A 57 -17.66 15.90 5.71
N GLY A 58 -18.68 15.23 6.26
CA GLY A 58 -20.06 15.35 5.81
C GLY A 58 -20.80 16.49 6.53
N GLU A 59 -22.05 16.75 6.15
CA GLU A 59 -22.90 17.79 6.75
C GLU A 59 -23.10 17.68 8.28
N THR A 60 -22.75 16.52 8.87
CA THR A 60 -22.79 16.30 10.33
C THR A 60 -21.45 16.60 11.02
N GLU A 61 -20.47 17.14 10.30
CA GLU A 61 -19.20 17.59 10.87
C GLU A 61 -19.46 18.73 11.87
N PRO A 62 -19.00 18.63 13.13
CA PRO A 62 -19.14 19.71 14.09
C PRO A 62 -18.24 20.89 13.70
N GLU A 63 -18.77 22.11 13.81
CA GLU A 63 -17.97 23.33 13.64
C GLU A 63 -16.93 23.41 14.76
N TYR A 64 -15.65 23.37 14.39
CA TYR A 64 -14.54 23.52 15.33
C TYR A 64 -14.25 25.00 15.55
N THR A 65 -14.30 25.43 16.80
CA THR A 65 -14.09 26.82 17.19
C THR A 65 -12.78 27.00 17.95
N ALA A 66 -12.38 28.26 18.18
CA ALA A 66 -11.22 28.56 19.03
C ALA A 66 -11.37 28.02 20.48
N ALA A 67 -12.60 27.73 20.93
CA ALA A 67 -12.85 27.15 22.24
C ALA A 67 -12.48 25.66 22.32
N ASP A 68 -12.34 24.97 21.18
CA ASP A 68 -11.96 23.56 21.09
C ASP A 68 -10.43 23.35 21.14
N LEU A 69 -9.66 24.44 21.11
CA LEU A 69 -8.21 24.42 21.22
C LEU A 69 -7.79 24.30 22.68
N LYS A 70 -6.91 23.34 22.98
CA LYS A 70 -6.27 23.26 24.28
C LYS A 70 -5.19 24.35 24.38
N THR A 71 -5.46 25.39 25.16
CA THR A 71 -4.48 26.44 25.46
C THR A 71 -3.49 25.95 26.51
N GLU A 72 -2.21 26.22 26.28
CA GLU A 72 -1.09 25.87 27.17
C GLU A 72 -0.97 26.81 28.37
#